data_AF-A0A949GF62-F1
#
_entry.id   AF-A0A949GF62-F1
#
_cell.length_a   1.000
_cell.length_b   1.000
_cell.length_c   1.000
_cell.angle_alpha   90.00
_cell.angle_beta   90.00
_cell.angle_gamma   90.00
#
_symmetry.space_group_name_H-M   'P 1'
#
loop_
_entity.id
_entity.type
_entity.pdbx_description
1 polymer ?
#
loop_
_entity_poly.entity_id
_entity_poly.type
_entity_poly.pdbx_seq_one_letter_code
_entity_poly.pdbx_strand_id
1 'polypeptide(L)' 'MIVGVPKEIKNNEFRVAITPAGVREFIKSGHTVLIERNAGVGSALTDEAYKMVGAEIVATSDEVW' A
#
# COMPACT_ATOMS: atom_id res chain seq x y z
N MET A 1 2.66 15.05 -2.80
CA MET A 1 1.43 14.41 -3.30
C MET A 1 1.18 13.18 -2.46
N ILE A 2 -0.09 12.80 -2.28
CA ILE A 2 -0.50 11.58 -1.59
C ILE A 2 -0.81 10.52 -2.66
N VAL A 3 -0.25 9.32 -2.49
CA VAL A 3 -0.54 8.14 -3.33
C VAL A 3 -1.26 7.13 -2.47
N GLY A 4 -2.52 6.85 -2.79
CA GLY A 4 -3.34 5.87 -2.10
C GLY A 4 -3.34 4.50 -2.81
N VAL A 5 -3.22 3.41 -2.05
CA VAL A 5 -3.32 2.04 -2.56
C VAL A 5 -4.34 1.26 -1.72
N PRO A 6 -5.60 1.17 -2.18
CA PRO A 6 -6.61 0.37 -1.52
C PRO A 6 -6.36 -1.12 -1.77
N LYS A 7 -6.99 -1.96 -0.96
CA LYS A 7 -7.04 -3.39 -1.20
C LYS A 7 -7.95 -3.69 -2.39
N GLU A 8 -7.50 -4.59 -3.26
CA GLU A 8 -8.34 -5.08 -4.36
C GLU A 8 -9.52 -5.90 -3.83
N ILE A 9 -10.71 -5.64 -4.38
CA ILE A 9 -11.98 -6.25 -3.93
C ILE A 9 -12.56 -7.24 -4.94
N LYS A 10 -11.97 -7.35 -6.14
CA LYS A 10 -12.46 -8.28 -7.15
C LYS A 10 -12.24 -9.72 -6.71
N ASN A 11 -13.20 -10.58 -7.03
CA ASN A 11 -13.09 -12.01 -6.74
C ASN A 11 -11.84 -12.61 -7.40
N ASN A 12 -11.06 -13.38 -6.64
CA ASN A 12 -9.78 -13.95 -7.05
C ASN A 12 -8.71 -12.94 -7.50
N GLU A 13 -8.81 -11.68 -7.08
CA GLU A 13 -7.73 -10.70 -7.24
C GLU A 13 -6.84 -10.69 -6.00
N PHE A 14 -5.60 -11.14 -6.16
CA PHE A 14 -4.61 -11.23 -5.07
C PHE A 14 -3.44 -10.28 -5.26
N ARG A 15 -3.40 -9.55 -6.38
CA ARG A 15 -2.37 -8.55 -6.65
C ARG A 15 -2.61 -7.30 -5.79
N VAL A 16 -1.57 -6.49 -5.71
CA VAL A 16 -1.60 -5.14 -5.13
C VAL A 16 -0.89 -4.20 -6.10
N ALA A 17 -1.36 -2.96 -6.19
CA ALA A 17 -0.89 -2.03 -7.22
C ALA A 17 0.57 -1.56 -7.05
N ILE A 18 1.16 -1.74 -5.85
CA ILE A 18 2.55 -1.32 -5.58
C ILE A 18 3.28 -2.29 -4.65
N THR A 19 4.57 -2.47 -4.88
CA THR A 19 5.47 -3.23 -3.98
C THR A 19 6.18 -2.28 -3.00
N PRO A 20 6.75 -2.78 -1.88
CA PRO A 20 7.55 -1.96 -0.97
C PRO A 20 8.73 -1.23 -1.65
N ALA A 21 9.29 -1.82 -2.72
CA ALA A 21 10.33 -1.15 -3.50
C ALA A 21 9.77 0.10 -4.21
N GLY A 22 8.59 -0.01 -4.84
CA GLY A 22 7.93 1.14 -5.46
C GLY A 22 7.55 2.21 -4.44
N VAL A 23 7.01 1.80 -3.29
CA VAL A 23 6.71 2.73 -2.17
C VAL A 23 7.94 3.51 -1.77
N ARG A 24 9.08 2.84 -1.57
CA ARG A 24 10.33 3.48 -1.18
C ARG A 24 10.74 4.60 -2.14
N GLU A 25 10.54 4.40 -3.44
CA GLU A 25 10.87 5.43 -4.44
C GLU A 25 9.92 6.63 -4.35
N PHE A 26 8.61 6.43 -4.15
CA PHE A 26 7.68 7.53 -3.90
C PHE A 26 8.05 8.32 -2.63
N ILE A 27 8.37 7.64 -1.54
CA ILE A 27 8.81 8.27 -0.29
C ILE A 27 10.10 9.08 -0.51
N LYS A 28 11.11 8.51 -1.20
CA LYS A 28 12.36 9.22 -1.55
C LYS A 28 12.11 10.48 -2.39
N SER A 29 11.11 10.45 -3.27
CA SER A 29 10.69 11.62 -4.07
C SER A 29 9.87 12.64 -3.26
N GLY A 30 9.68 12.44 -1.96
CA GLY A 30 8.96 13.38 -1.08
C GLY A 30 7.44 13.24 -1.16
N HIS A 31 6.93 12.08 -1.57
CA HIS A 31 5.50 11.78 -1.58
C HIS A 31 5.10 11.02 -0.32
N THR A 32 3.82 11.11 0.05
CA THR A 32 3.22 10.28 1.10
C THR A 32 2.55 9.09 0.42
N VAL A 33 2.70 7.89 0.96
CA VAL A 33 2.04 6.69 0.46
C VAL A 33 1.15 6.11 1.55
N LEU A 34 -0.15 6.03 1.27
CA LEU A 34 -1.15 5.39 2.12
C LEU A 34 -1.48 4.01 1.54
N ILE A 35 -1.40 2.97 2.37
CA ILE A 35 -1.77 1.61 1.99
C ILE A 35 -2.90 1.14 2.91
N GLU A 36 -3.98 0.61 2.34
CA GLU A 36 -5.01 -0.05 3.16
C GLU A 36 -4.42 -1.30 3.83
N ARG A 37 -4.70 -1.47 5.13
CA ARG A 37 -4.35 -2.67 5.91
C ARG A 37 -4.68 -3.95 5.15
N ASN A 38 -3.70 -4.86 5.08
CA ASN A 38 -3.76 -6.13 4.37
C ASN A 38 -3.91 -6.04 2.83
N ALA A 39 -3.72 -4.89 2.19
CA ALA A 39 -3.80 -4.76 0.73
C ALA A 39 -2.81 -5.68 -0.01
N GLY A 40 -1.59 -5.85 0.52
CA GLY A 40 -0.54 -6.65 -0.10
C GLY A 40 -0.48 -8.12 0.31
N VAL A 41 -1.30 -8.57 1.27
CA VAL A 41 -1.18 -9.92 1.85
C VAL A 41 -1.40 -11.02 0.82
N GLY A 42 -2.32 -10.82 -0.14
CA GLY A 42 -2.53 -11.75 -1.26
C GLY A 42 -1.30 -11.92 -2.16
N SER A 43 -0.39 -10.93 -2.17
CA SER A 43 0.88 -10.94 -2.88
C SER A 43 2.08 -11.29 -1.97
N ALA A 44 1.84 -11.81 -0.77
CA ALA A 44 2.85 -12.08 0.25
C ALA A 44 3.66 -10.83 0.70
N LEU A 45 3.04 -9.66 0.63
CA LEU A 45 3.61 -8.38 1.07
C LEU A 45 2.87 -7.92 2.34
N THR A 46 3.54 -8.01 3.49
CA THR A 46 2.94 -7.68 4.79
C THR A 46 2.85 -6.16 4.99
N ASP A 47 1.93 -5.74 5.86
CA ASP A 47 1.82 -4.35 6.28
C ASP A 47 3.13 -3.84 6.90
N GLU A 48 3.84 -4.69 7.64
CA GLU A 48 5.17 -4.38 8.18
C GLU A 48 6.19 -4.08 7.07
N ALA A 49 6.13 -4.82 5.94
CA ALA A 49 7.03 -4.57 4.81
C ALA A 49 6.82 -3.19 4.20
N TYR A 50 5.57 -2.72 4.14
CA TYR A 50 5.23 -1.36 3.70
C TYR A 50 5.63 -0.30 4.74
N LYS A 51 5.36 -0.52 6.02
CA LYS A 51 5.78 0.40 7.11
C LYS A 51 7.29 0.59 7.13
N MET A 52 8.06 -0.49 6.96
CA MET A 52 9.53 -0.45 6.96
C MET A 52 10.12 0.44 5.85
N VAL A 53 9.38 0.69 4.78
CA VAL A 53 9.80 1.57 3.68
C VAL A 53 9.13 2.95 3.72
N GLY A 54 8.40 3.26 4.79
CA GLY A 54 7.84 4.58 5.05
C GLY A 54 6.39 4.79 4.59
N ALA A 55 5.67 3.75 4.17
CA ALA A 55 4.23 3.88 3.94
C ALA A 55 3.46 3.96 5.27
N GLU A 56 2.35 4.70 5.25
CA GLU A 56 1.37 4.73 6.32
C GLU A 56 0.29 3.68 6.04
N ILE A 57 -0.01 2.86 7.05
CA ILE A 57 -1.08 1.86 6.94
C ILE A 57 -2.34 2.44 7.54
N VAL A 58 -3.40 2.51 6.74
CA VAL A 58 -4.73 3.00 7.15
C VAL A 58 -5.71 1.84 7.31
N ALA A 59 -6.76 2.04 8.11
CA ALA A 59 -7.60 0.94 8.55
C ALA A 59 -8.63 0.50 7.51
N THR A 60 -9.06 1.43 6.65
CA THR A 60 -10.17 1.28 5.71
C THR A 60 -9.84 1.85 4.34
N SER A 61 -10.57 1.41 3.31
CA SER A 61 -10.44 1.94 1.95
C SER A 61 -10.80 3.43 1.87
N ASP A 62 -11.76 3.90 2.67
CA ASP A 62 -12.25 5.29 2.63
C ASP A 62 -11.18 6.30 3.03
N GLU A 63 -10.19 5.89 3.83
CA GLU A 63 -9.03 6.72 4.19
C GLU A 63 -8.01 6.84 3.06
N VAL A 64 -8.11 6.00 2.02
CA VAL A 64 -7.18 5.94 0.88
C VAL A 64 -7.71 6.69 -0.35
N TRP A 65 -9.03 6.78 -0.51
CA TRP A 65 -9.72 7.29 -1.71
C TRP A 65 -9.85 8.82 -1.76
#